data_AF-A0A1V9YJ76-F1
#
_entry.id   AF-A0A1V9YJ76-F1
#
_cell.length_a   1.000
_cell.length_b   1.000
_cell.length_c   1.000
_cell.angle_alpha   90.00
_cell.angle_beta   90.00
_cell.angle_gamma   90.00
#
_symmetry.space_group_name_H-M   'P 1'
#
loop_
_entity.id
_entity.type
_entity.pdbx_description
1 polymer ?
#
loop_
_entity_poly.entity_id
_entity_poly.type
_entity_poly.pdbx_seq_one_letter_code
_entity_poly.pdbx_strand_id
1 'polypeptide(L)'
;MALPPPTQLRAQKKRTPADIERAIRLVPHVRRQTMRRLAAATSIPRTTLHRHKKYEPRLRAKSNWLKPRLTDDNMRARLAFTVSHLRPARSGVVLSFMCDTVHMDDK
;
A
#
# COMPACT_ATOMS: atom_id res chain seq x y z
N MET A 1 19.81 49.73 -18.74
CA MET A 1 19.21 49.20 -17.50
C MET A 1 18.84 47.74 -17.73
N ALA A 2 19.54 46.78 -17.11
CA ALA A 2 19.18 45.38 -17.18
C ALA A 2 18.04 45.08 -16.19
N LEU A 3 16.95 44.50 -16.68
CA LEU A 3 15.83 44.06 -15.83
C LEU A 3 16.31 42.97 -14.85
N PRO A 4 15.92 43.03 -13.57
CA PRO A 4 16.28 42.01 -12.61
C PRO A 4 15.68 40.66 -13.02
N PRO A 5 16.38 39.53 -12.80
CA PRO A 5 15.86 38.21 -13.14
C PRO A 5 14.57 37.94 -12.36
N PRO A 6 13.57 37.28 -12.98
CA PRO A 6 12.30 37.03 -12.32
C PRO A 6 12.54 36.19 -11.06
N THR A 7 12.17 36.76 -9.92
CA THR A 7 12.20 36.07 -8.63
C THR A 7 11.27 34.87 -8.70
N GLN A 8 11.84 33.67 -8.79
CA GLN A 8 11.03 32.45 -8.73
C GLN A 8 10.43 32.33 -7.34
N LEU A 9 9.18 32.76 -7.19
CA LEU A 9 8.37 32.51 -5.99
C LEU A 9 8.24 30.98 -5.83
N ARG A 10 9.10 30.39 -4.99
CA ARG A 10 9.02 28.97 -4.67
C ARG A 10 7.66 28.72 -4.03
N ALA A 11 6.80 27.97 -4.73
CA ALA A 11 5.51 27.56 -4.20
C ALA A 11 5.70 26.85 -2.84
N GLN A 12 5.16 27.46 -1.79
CA GLN A 12 5.19 26.93 -0.43
C GLN A 12 4.58 25.52 -0.40
N LYS A 13 5.21 24.59 0.33
CA LYS A 13 4.67 23.23 0.52
C LYS A 13 3.39 23.33 1.36
N LYS A 14 2.23 23.10 0.74
CA LYS A 14 0.92 23.10 1.41
C LYS A 14 0.70 21.97 2.44
N ARG A 15 1.53 20.92 2.45
CA ARG A 15 1.38 19.75 3.33
C ARG A 15 2.72 19.36 3.93
N THR A 16 2.73 19.05 5.23
CA THR A 16 3.92 18.51 5.89
C THR A 16 4.05 17.00 5.60
N PRO A 17 5.25 16.40 5.72
CA PRO A 17 5.43 14.95 5.57
C PRO A 17 4.56 14.14 6.55
N ALA A 18 4.38 14.63 7.78
CA ALA A 18 3.57 13.99 8.79
C ALA A 18 2.08 13.94 8.42
N ASP A 19 1.55 15.01 7.81
CA ASP A 19 0.16 15.05 7.34
C ASP A 19 -0.08 14.05 6.21
N ILE A 20 0.89 13.92 5.30
CA ILE A 20 0.83 12.93 4.21
C ILE A 20 0.85 11.51 4.80
N GLU A 21 1.72 11.24 5.77
CA GLU A 21 1.79 9.93 6.42
C GLU A 21 0.46 9.58 7.12
N ARG A 22 -0.12 10.54 7.86
CA ARG A 22 -1.42 10.38 8.51
C ARG A 22 -2.52 10.07 7.50
N ALA A 23 -2.59 10.81 6.40
CA ALA A 23 -3.57 10.58 5.34
C ALA A 23 -3.43 9.19 4.72
N ILE A 24 -2.20 8.72 4.48
CA ILE A 24 -1.95 7.38 3.94
C ILE A 24 -2.38 6.30 4.94
N ARG A 25 -2.09 6.46 6.24
CA ARG A 25 -2.43 5.49 7.28
C ARG A 25 -3.93 5.28 7.47
N LEU A 26 -4.76 6.27 7.13
CA LEU A 26 -6.22 6.17 7.21
C LEU A 26 -6.85 5.40 6.04
N VAL A 27 -6.18 5.31 4.90
CA VAL A 27 -6.71 4.63 3.70
C VAL A 27 -6.63 3.10 3.88
N PRO A 28 -7.65 2.28 3.59
CA PRO A 28 -7.51 0.81 3.66
C PRO A 28 -6.41 0.26 2.74
N HIS A 29 -5.71 -0.81 3.15
CA HIS A 29 -4.54 -1.35 2.44
C HIS A 29 -4.83 -1.68 0.96
N VAL A 30 -6.00 -2.23 0.64
CA VAL A 30 -6.46 -2.51 -0.73
C VAL A 30 -6.44 -1.28 -1.65
N ARG A 31 -6.65 -0.07 -1.09
CA ARG A 31 -6.62 1.19 -1.84
C ARG A 31 -5.22 1.83 -1.90
N ARG A 32 -4.22 1.27 -1.21
CA ARG A 32 -2.82 1.73 -1.22
C ARG A 32 -1.93 1.00 -2.24
N GLN A 33 -2.44 -0.02 -2.93
CA GLN A 33 -1.63 -0.91 -3.79
C GLN A 33 -0.88 -0.20 -4.92
N THR A 34 -1.45 0.86 -5.50
CA THR A 34 -0.80 1.64 -6.56
C THR A 34 -0.82 3.12 -6.21
N MET A 35 0.17 3.87 -6.68
CA MET A 35 0.23 5.32 -6.44
C MET A 35 -0.98 6.05 -7.02
N ARG A 36 -1.55 5.53 -8.12
CA ARG A 36 -2.80 6.04 -8.71
C ARG A 36 -4.00 5.85 -7.77
N ARG A 37 -4.18 4.64 -7.22
CA ARG A 37 -5.26 4.37 -6.25
C ARG A 37 -5.08 5.16 -4.96
N LEU A 38 -3.85 5.26 -4.48
CA LEU A 38 -3.53 6.03 -3.27
C LEU A 38 -3.82 7.53 -3.44
N ALA A 39 -3.47 8.10 -4.60
CA ALA A 39 -3.79 9.48 -4.93
C ALA A 39 -5.29 9.73 -4.95
N ALA A 40 -6.06 8.84 -5.58
CA ALA A 40 -7.52 8.94 -5.59
C ALA A 40 -8.13 8.81 -4.18
N ALA A 41 -7.57 7.95 -3.33
CA ALA A 41 -8.08 7.72 -1.98
C ALA A 41 -7.71 8.85 -0.99
N THR A 42 -6.57 9.51 -1.18
CA THR A 42 -6.08 10.58 -0.27
C THR A 42 -6.36 11.99 -0.78
N SER A 43 -6.81 12.13 -2.03
CA SER A 43 -6.87 13.42 -2.74
C SER A 43 -5.52 14.17 -2.79
N ILE A 44 -4.41 13.43 -2.67
CA ILE A 44 -3.05 13.96 -2.80
C ILE A 44 -2.55 13.66 -4.22
N PRO A 45 -2.01 14.66 -4.96
CA PRO A 45 -1.48 14.42 -6.30
C PRO A 45 -0.41 13.33 -6.34
N ARG A 46 -0.45 12.48 -7.37
CA ARG A 46 0.53 11.39 -7.57
C ARG A 46 1.98 11.87 -7.47
N THR A 47 2.30 13.00 -8.09
CA THR A 47 3.65 13.60 -8.07
C THR A 47 4.12 13.90 -6.65
N THR A 48 3.22 14.37 -5.79
CA THR A 48 3.52 14.67 -4.38
C THR A 48 3.76 13.39 -3.60
N LEU A 49 2.97 12.34 -3.83
CA LEU A 49 3.18 11.05 -3.18
C LEU A 49 4.47 10.35 -3.64
N HIS A 50 4.82 10.42 -4.93
CA HIS A 50 6.10 9.92 -5.42
C HIS A 50 7.28 10.66 -4.78
N ARG A 51 7.18 11.98 -4.65
CA ARG A 51 8.18 12.79 -3.98
C ARG A 51 8.29 12.43 -2.50
N HIS A 52 7.17 12.31 -1.80
CA HIS A 52 7.14 11.87 -0.40
C HIS A 52 7.75 10.47 -0.24
N LYS A 53 7.40 9.49 -1.08
CA LYS A 53 8.00 8.14 -1.10
C LYS A 53 9.52 8.15 -1.30
N LYS A 54 10.05 9.13 -2.05
CA LYS A 54 11.50 9.27 -2.28
C LYS A 54 12.22 9.78 -1.03
N TYR A 55 11.62 10.73 -0.31
CA TYR A 55 12.27 11.39 0.83
C TYR A 55 11.97 10.70 2.17
N GLU A 56 10.84 10.03 2.30
CA GLU A 56 10.41 9.37 3.53
C GLU A 56 10.51 7.84 3.42
N PRO A 57 11.36 7.18 4.22
CA PRO A 57 11.63 5.75 4.11
C PRO A 57 10.49 4.87 4.62
N ARG A 58 9.49 5.44 5.32
CA ARG A 58 8.38 4.69 5.91
C ARG A 58 7.38 4.16 4.87
N LEU A 59 7.24 4.84 3.73
CA LEU A 59 6.35 4.43 2.65
C LEU A 59 7.09 3.57 1.62
N ARG A 60 7.48 2.35 2.02
CA ARG A 60 8.18 1.40 1.14
C ARG A 60 7.39 0.13 0.94
N ALA A 61 7.53 -0.45 -0.25
CA ALA A 61 7.08 -1.80 -0.51
C ALA A 61 7.92 -2.75 0.34
N LYS A 62 7.25 -3.61 1.11
CA LYS A 62 7.89 -4.71 1.83
C LYS A 62 7.67 -5.97 1.01
N SER A 63 8.74 -6.60 0.57
CA SER A 63 8.72 -7.97 0.06
C SER A 63 9.36 -8.88 1.11
N ASN A 64 8.81 -10.08 1.27
CA ASN A 64 9.37 -11.11 2.12
C ASN A 64 9.90 -12.23 1.21
N TRP A 65 11.19 -12.54 1.31
CA TRP A 65 11.87 -13.56 0.48
C TRP A 65 12.02 -14.90 1.21
N LEU A 66 11.08 -15.22 2.10
CA LEU A 66 11.09 -16.52 2.76
C LEU A 66 10.52 -17.57 1.82
N LYS A 67 11.36 -18.56 1.49
CA LYS A 67 10.89 -19.80 0.87
C LYS A 67 10.12 -20.57 1.95
N PRO A 68 8.80 -20.72 1.79
CA PRO A 68 8.00 -21.27 2.85
C PRO A 68 8.23 -22.80 2.85
N ARG A 69 8.48 -23.39 4.03
CA ARG A 69 8.76 -24.84 4.13
C ARG A 69 7.52 -25.62 3.70
N LEU A 70 7.69 -26.60 2.81
CA LEU A 70 6.61 -27.46 2.33
C LEU A 70 6.63 -28.79 3.08
N THR A 71 6.47 -28.73 4.42
CA THR A 71 6.15 -29.92 5.20
C THR A 71 4.67 -30.26 5.00
N ASP A 72 4.30 -31.52 5.23
CA ASP A 72 2.91 -31.95 5.10
C ASP A 72 1.96 -31.18 6.03
N ASP A 73 2.43 -30.84 7.23
CA ASP A 73 1.68 -30.00 8.17
C ASP A 73 1.47 -28.59 7.63
N ASN A 74 2.50 -27.95 7.09
CA ASN A 74 2.39 -26.60 6.54
C ASN A 74 1.46 -26.59 5.32
N MET A 75 1.50 -27.63 4.48
CA MET A 75 0.58 -27.76 3.35
C MET A 75 -0.88 -27.88 3.83
N ARG A 76 -1.14 -28.72 4.84
CA ARG A 76 -2.48 -28.84 5.44
C ARG A 76 -2.96 -27.53 6.06
N ALA A 77 -2.10 -26.83 6.80
CA ALA A 77 -2.42 -25.55 7.42
C ALA A 77 -2.78 -24.48 6.38
N ARG A 78 -2.01 -24.38 5.29
CA ARG A 78 -2.29 -23.44 4.19
C ARG A 78 -3.60 -23.74 3.47
N LEU A 79 -3.91 -25.03 3.26
CA LEU A 79 -5.19 -25.44 2.67
C LEU A 79 -6.36 -25.09 3.59
N ALA A 80 -6.26 -25.42 4.88
CA ALA A 80 -7.29 -25.08 5.86
C ALA A 80 -7.54 -23.56 5.94
N PHE A 81 -6.46 -22.77 5.92
CA PHE A 81 -6.55 -21.32 5.88
C PHE A 81 -7.18 -20.80 4.58
N THR A 82 -6.87 -21.40 3.42
CA THR A 82 -7.49 -21.01 2.15
C THR A 82 -8.99 -21.34 2.15
N VAL A 83 -9.36 -22.53 2.64
CA VAL A 83 -10.76 -22.98 2.74
C VAL A 83 -11.58 -22.08 3.66
N SER A 84 -11.02 -21.62 4.79
CA SER A 84 -11.74 -20.73 5.71
C SER A 84 -12.06 -19.35 5.12
N HIS A 85 -11.45 -18.98 3.99
CA HIS A 85 -11.70 -17.73 3.28
C HIS A 85 -12.59 -17.89 2.04
N LEU A 86 -13.09 -19.11 1.79
CA LEU A 86 -14.11 -19.34 0.78
C LEU A 86 -15.45 -18.79 1.25
N ARG A 87 -16.14 -18.08 0.35
CA ARG A 87 -17.47 -17.52 0.60
C ARG A 87 -18.46 -18.08 -0.43
N PRO A 88 -19.70 -18.38 -0.04
CA PRO A 88 -20.75 -18.73 -0.98
C PRO A 88 -21.04 -17.58 -1.95
N ALA A 89 -21.28 -17.92 -3.22
CA ALA A 89 -21.68 -17.00 -4.28
C ALA A 89 -22.78 -17.65 -5.14
N ARG A 90 -23.48 -16.83 -5.94
CA ARG A 90 -24.58 -17.31 -6.80
C ARG A 90 -24.18 -18.43 -7.77
N SER A 91 -22.92 -18.49 -8.19
CA SER A 91 -22.40 -19.48 -9.14
C SER A 91 -21.42 -20.47 -8.50
N GLY A 92 -21.41 -20.63 -7.17
CA GLY A 92 -20.53 -21.56 -6.47
C GLY A 92 -19.82 -20.92 -5.28
N VAL A 93 -18.50 -21.05 -5.20
CA VAL A 93 -17.67 -20.48 -4.13
C VAL A 93 -16.66 -19.49 -4.70
N VAL A 94 -16.44 -18.39 -3.97
CA VAL A 94 -15.41 -17.39 -4.31
C VAL A 94 -14.44 -17.25 -3.17
N LEU A 95 -13.16 -17.06 -3.50
CA LEU A 95 -12.14 -16.77 -2.51
C LEU A 95 -12.21 -15.29 -2.11
N SER A 96 -12.13 -15.00 -0.81
CA SER A 96 -11.95 -13.63 -0.34
C SER A 96 -10.64 -13.02 -0.86
N PHE A 97 -10.61 -11.72 -1.15
CA PHE A 97 -9.40 -11.03 -1.60
C PHE A 97 -8.32 -10.86 -0.52
N MET A 98 -8.67 -11.07 0.76
CA MET A 98 -7.73 -11.15 1.91
C MET A 98 -6.72 -10.00 2.00
N CYS A 99 -7.11 -8.81 1.52
CA CYS A 99 -6.20 -7.66 1.41
C CYS A 99 -5.83 -7.02 2.76
N ASP A 100 -6.49 -7.46 3.83
CA ASP A 100 -6.40 -7.06 5.23
C ASP A 100 -5.94 -8.18 6.17
N THR A 101 -5.83 -9.43 5.67
CA THR A 101 -5.37 -10.58 6.44
C THR A 101 -3.95 -10.95 6.04
N VAL A 102 -3.05 -11.10 7.00
CA VAL A 102 -1.70 -11.65 6.78
C VAL A 102 -1.67 -13.06 7.34
N HIS A 103 -1.47 -14.05 6.46
CA HIS A 103 -1.14 -15.40 6.89
C HIS A 103 0.34 -15.44 7.26
N MET A 104 0.62 -15.52 8.56
CA MET A 104 1.97 -15.80 9.04
C MET A 104 2.12 -17.31 9.06
N ASP A 105 2.72 -17.85 8.00
CA ASP A 105 3.15 -19.24 7.99
C ASP A 105 4.41 -19.31 8.86
N ASP A 106 4.38 -20.11 9.92
CA ASP A 106 5.56 -20.29 10.77
C ASP A 106 6.71 -20.86 9.93
N LYS A 107 7.90 -20.32 10.18
CA LYS A 107 9.12 -20.58 9.41
C LYS A 107 9.59 -22.03 9.43
#